data_AF-A0A7W6RTP8-F1
#
_entry.id   AF-A0A7W6RTP8-F1
#
_cell.length_a   1.000
_cell.length_b   1.000
_cell.length_c   1.000
_cell.angle_alpha   90.00
_cell.angle_beta   90.00
_cell.angle_gamma   90.00
#
_symmetry.space_group_name_H-M   'P 1'
#
loop_
_entity.id
_entity.type
_entity.pdbx_description
1 polymer ?
#
loop_
_entity_poly.entity_id
_entity_poly.type
_entity_poly.pdbx_seq_one_letter_code
_entity_poly.pdbx_strand_id
1 'polypeptide(L)'
;MPTLAPNVINRVDKLPKPSNTAQAMQPLFEAVSNAIFAIEDVQKCRPDYQGIVDIYVTGLRDPDKLDIEVVDNGIGLDDTRYDAFCQLDTDFKKERGGKGVGRLFWLDSFSDVRVESK
;
A
#
# COMPACT_ATOMS: atom_id res chain seq x y z
N MET A 1 -12.44 -26.29 21.20
CA MET A 1 -13.28 -25.32 20.46
C MET A 1 -12.82 -25.31 19.02
N PRO A 2 -13.73 -25.25 18.04
CA PRO A 2 -13.31 -25.06 16.64
C PRO A 2 -12.60 -23.70 16.49
N THR A 3 -11.56 -23.66 15.66
CA THR A 3 -10.80 -22.44 15.31
C THR A 3 -10.85 -22.22 13.80
N LEU A 4 -10.82 -20.94 13.38
CA LEU A 4 -10.76 -20.57 11.97
C LEU A 4 -9.30 -20.61 11.49
N ALA A 5 -9.09 -21.10 10.27
CA ALA A 5 -7.78 -21.07 9.60
C ALA A 5 -7.72 -19.89 8.61
N PRO A 6 -6.58 -19.19 8.51
CA PRO A 6 -6.40 -18.11 7.53
C PRO A 6 -6.32 -18.65 6.11
N ASN A 7 -6.85 -17.90 5.14
CA ASN A 7 -6.72 -18.20 3.70
C ASN A 7 -6.59 -16.90 2.90
N VAL A 8 -5.34 -16.54 2.58
CA VAL A 8 -5.00 -15.27 1.93
C VAL A 8 -5.54 -15.20 0.51
N ILE A 9 -5.38 -16.27 -0.27
CA ILE A 9 -5.82 -16.33 -1.67
C ILE A 9 -7.32 -16.06 -1.76
N ASN A 10 -8.13 -16.82 -1.00
CA ASN A 10 -9.57 -16.61 -0.97
C ASN A 10 -9.98 -15.25 -0.39
N ARG A 11 -9.16 -14.64 0.48
CA ARG A 11 -9.42 -13.31 1.03
C ARG A 11 -9.24 -12.23 -0.04
N VAL A 12 -8.21 -12.35 -0.88
CA VAL A 12 -7.94 -11.45 -2.01
C VAL A 12 -9.02 -11.61 -3.09
N ASP A 13 -9.35 -12.85 -3.48
CA ASP A 13 -10.38 -13.12 -4.50
C ASP A 13 -11.75 -12.55 -4.16
N LYS A 14 -12.06 -12.44 -2.86
CA LYS A 14 -13.33 -11.93 -2.33
C LYS A 14 -13.30 -10.43 -2.00
N LEU A 15 -12.24 -9.71 -2.36
CA LEU A 15 -12.23 -8.26 -2.21
C LEU A 15 -13.34 -7.62 -3.07
N PRO A 16 -13.94 -6.50 -2.60
CA PRO A 16 -14.90 -5.77 -3.40
C PRO A 16 -14.27 -5.31 -4.71
N LYS A 17 -14.85 -5.73 -5.83
CA LYS A 17 -14.40 -5.29 -7.16
C LYS A 17 -14.78 -3.83 -7.39
N PRO A 18 -13.92 -3.05 -8.07
CA PRO A 18 -14.18 -1.64 -8.27
C PRO A 18 -15.40 -1.43 -9.17
N SER A 19 -16.32 -0.57 -8.74
CA SER A 19 -17.50 -0.16 -9.49
C SER A 19 -17.32 1.14 -10.28
N ASN A 20 -16.19 1.83 -10.05
CA ASN A 20 -15.84 3.08 -10.71
C ASN A 20 -14.31 3.26 -10.73
N THR A 21 -13.85 4.24 -11.51
CA THR A 21 -12.42 4.52 -11.69
C THR A 21 -11.72 4.84 -10.37
N ALA A 22 -12.32 5.62 -9.47
CA ALA A 22 -11.69 5.97 -8.20
C ALA A 22 -11.47 4.74 -7.30
N GLN A 23 -12.39 3.78 -7.34
CA GLN A 23 -12.22 2.50 -6.66
C GLN A 23 -11.15 1.63 -7.34
N ALA A 24 -11.05 1.66 -8.66
CA ALA A 24 -10.00 0.93 -9.38
C ALA A 24 -8.60 1.49 -9.10
N MET A 25 -8.50 2.76 -8.73
CA MET A 25 -7.23 3.42 -8.35
C MET A 25 -6.83 3.23 -6.88
N GLN A 26 -7.62 2.50 -6.08
CA GLN A 26 -7.30 2.21 -4.67
C GLN A 26 -5.88 1.67 -4.43
N PRO A 27 -5.36 0.73 -5.26
CA PRO A 27 -3.96 0.30 -5.17
C PRO A 27 -2.95 1.45 -5.14
N LEU A 28 -3.08 2.40 -6.08
CA LEU A 28 -2.18 3.56 -6.17
C LEU A 28 -2.37 4.50 -4.98
N PHE A 29 -3.62 4.78 -4.59
CA PHE A 29 -3.88 5.63 -3.44
C PHE A 29 -3.31 5.06 -2.14
N GLU A 30 -3.34 3.74 -1.97
CA GLU A 30 -2.71 3.08 -0.84
C GLU A 30 -1.19 3.24 -0.86
N ALA A 31 -0.54 3.07 -2.01
CA ALA A 31 0.90 3.25 -2.14
C ALA A 31 1.33 4.69 -1.80
N VAL A 32 0.62 5.68 -2.36
CA VAL A 32 0.86 7.11 -2.05
C VAL A 32 0.57 7.43 -0.58
N SER A 33 -0.48 6.85 0.02
CA SER A 33 -0.76 7.01 1.45
C SER A 33 0.36 6.41 2.32
N ASN A 34 0.90 5.25 1.96
CA ASN A 34 2.04 4.65 2.66
C ASN A 34 3.27 5.58 2.64
N ALA A 35 3.58 6.13 1.47
CA ALA A 35 4.65 7.10 1.26
C ALA A 35 4.47 8.35 2.13
N ILE A 36 3.28 8.97 2.10
CA ILE A 36 2.98 10.16 2.92
C ILE A 36 3.15 9.85 4.40
N PHE A 37 2.62 8.72 4.88
CA PHE A 37 2.78 8.37 6.30
C PHE A 37 4.24 8.11 6.66
N ALA A 38 5.06 7.59 5.73
CA ALA A 38 6.49 7.37 5.96
C ALA A 38 7.23 8.68 6.18
N ILE A 39 6.87 9.69 5.40
CA ILE A 39 7.38 11.05 5.52
C ILE A 39 6.90 11.70 6.83
N GLU A 40 5.61 11.58 7.16
CA GLU A 40 5.06 12.13 8.40
C GLU A 40 5.76 11.55 9.64
N ASP A 41 6.13 10.28 9.61
CA ASP A 41 6.87 9.63 10.69
C ASP A 41 8.28 10.24 10.86
N VAL A 42 8.95 10.64 9.78
CA VAL A 42 10.20 11.43 9.87
C VAL A 42 9.93 12.82 10.43
N GLN A 43 8.86 13.47 9.97
CA GLN A 43 8.50 14.84 10.35
C GLN A 43 8.15 15.00 11.83
N LYS A 44 7.66 13.93 12.49
CA LYS A 44 7.50 13.91 13.96
C LYS A 44 8.81 14.20 14.69
N CYS A 45 9.94 13.76 14.16
CA CYS A 45 11.27 13.98 14.74
C CYS A 45 12.00 15.17 14.11
N ARG A 46 11.68 15.51 12.86
CA ARG A 46 12.28 16.62 12.09
C ARG A 46 11.18 17.42 11.39
N PRO A 47 10.51 18.37 12.06
CA PRO A 47 9.36 19.09 11.49
C PRO A 47 9.64 19.82 10.18
N ASP A 48 10.88 20.29 9.97
CA ASP A 48 11.30 20.99 8.75
C ASP A 48 11.71 20.03 7.61
N TYR A 49 11.53 18.71 7.79
CA TYR A 49 11.89 17.73 6.78
C TYR A 49 11.01 17.87 5.53
N GLN A 50 11.65 18.11 4.39
CA GLN A 50 10.98 18.19 3.10
C GLN A 50 10.70 16.77 2.56
N GLY A 51 9.46 16.34 2.71
CA GLY A 51 8.96 15.11 2.11
C GLY A 51 8.79 15.23 0.59
N ILE A 52 9.14 14.16 -0.12
CA ILE A 52 9.00 14.02 -1.57
C ILE A 52 8.34 12.68 -1.84
N VAL A 53 7.31 12.69 -2.69
CA VAL A 53 6.70 11.50 -3.27
C VAL A 53 6.73 11.65 -4.79
N ASP A 54 7.54 10.84 -5.44
CA ASP A 54 7.63 10.77 -6.90
C ASP A 54 6.78 9.60 -7.39
N ILE A 55 6.00 9.85 -8.45
CA ILE A 55 5.15 8.83 -9.08
C ILE A 55 5.53 8.74 -10.55
N TYR A 56 6.04 7.58 -10.95
CA TYR A 56 6.35 7.27 -12.34
C TYR A 56 5.28 6.34 -12.89
N VAL A 57 4.74 6.69 -14.06
CA VAL A 57 3.76 5.85 -14.76
C VAL A 57 4.24 5.64 -16.18
N THR A 58 4.47 4.38 -16.54
CA THR A 58 4.90 3.99 -17.88
C THR A 58 3.90 3.02 -18.51
N GLY A 59 3.96 2.86 -19.83
CA GLY A 59 3.08 1.91 -20.53
C GLY A 59 1.59 2.27 -20.58
N LEU A 60 1.18 3.51 -20.31
CA LEU A 60 -0.23 3.98 -20.26
C LEU A 60 -1.14 3.58 -21.45
N ARG A 61 -0.58 3.23 -22.60
CA ARG A 61 -1.34 2.85 -23.81
C ARG A 61 -1.58 1.35 -23.94
N ASP A 62 -0.92 0.55 -23.11
CA ASP A 62 -0.93 -0.90 -23.16
C ASP A 62 -1.10 -1.42 -21.73
N PRO A 63 -2.31 -1.89 -21.35
CA PRO A 63 -2.58 -2.39 -20.00
C PRO A 63 -1.62 -3.48 -19.54
N ASP A 64 -1.11 -4.32 -20.46
CA ASP A 64 -0.18 -5.40 -20.14
C ASP A 64 1.25 -4.90 -19.87
N LYS A 65 1.53 -3.63 -20.18
CA LYS A 65 2.80 -2.95 -19.92
C LYS A 65 2.67 -1.80 -18.93
N LEU A 66 1.49 -1.60 -18.34
CA LEU A 66 1.29 -0.55 -17.35
C LEU A 66 2.16 -0.85 -16.13
N ASP A 67 3.05 0.08 -15.84
CA ASP A 67 3.93 0.02 -14.67
C ASP A 67 3.82 1.34 -13.92
N ILE A 68 3.67 1.23 -12.60
CA ILE A 68 3.49 2.36 -11.70
C ILE A 68 4.47 2.21 -10.54
N GLU A 69 5.37 3.17 -10.42
CA GLU A 69 6.35 3.23 -9.35
C GLU A 69 6.05 4.43 -8.46
N VAL A 70 5.99 4.21 -7.14
CA VAL A 70 5.82 5.25 -6.12
C VAL A 70 7.06 5.23 -5.24
N VAL A 71 7.80 6.33 -5.24
CA VAL A 71 9.05 6.49 -4.50
C VAL A 71 8.89 7.60 -3.49
N ASP A 72 9.25 7.34 -2.23
CA ASP A 72 9.27 8.34 -1.18
C ASP A 72 10.64 8.44 -0.49
N ASN A 73 10.88 9.58 0.14
CA ASN A 73 12.05 9.81 0.98
C ASN A 73 11.71 9.75 2.48
N GLY A 74 10.70 8.98 2.87
CA GLY A 74 10.29 8.80 4.25
C GLY A 74 11.18 7.84 5.03
N ILE A 75 10.67 7.37 6.17
CA ILE A 75 11.38 6.44 7.07
C ILE A 75 11.51 5.02 6.49
N GLY A 76 10.82 4.72 5.38
CA GLY A 76 10.81 3.40 4.77
C GLY A 76 9.92 2.38 5.51
N LEU A 77 10.24 1.10 5.37
CA LEU A 77 9.70 -0.04 6.09
C LEU A 77 10.66 -0.41 7.23
N ASP A 78 10.63 0.37 8.31
CA ASP A 78 11.23 -0.07 9.57
C ASP A 78 10.56 -1.36 10.09
N ASP A 79 11.14 -1.98 11.12
CA ASP A 79 10.63 -3.25 11.67
C ASP A 79 9.13 -3.21 11.98
N THR A 80 8.64 -2.11 12.57
CA THR A 80 7.23 -1.96 12.95
C THR A 80 6.33 -1.87 11.72
N ARG A 81 6.73 -1.10 10.71
CA ARG A 81 6.00 -0.93 9.46
C ARG A 81 6.06 -2.19 8.61
N TYR A 82 7.17 -2.91 8.62
CA TYR A 82 7.33 -4.18 7.94
C TYR A 82 6.43 -5.26 8.56
N ASP A 83 6.39 -5.36 9.90
CA ASP A 83 5.48 -6.28 10.59
C ASP A 83 4.01 -5.97 10.26
N ALA A 84 3.63 -4.68 10.26
CA ALA A 84 2.30 -4.26 9.85
C ALA A 84 2.02 -4.58 8.36
N PHE A 85 3.03 -4.44 7.50
CA PHE A 85 2.96 -4.80 6.09
C PHE A 85 2.77 -6.31 5.89
N CYS A 86 3.33 -7.16 6.73
CA CYS A 86 3.14 -8.60 6.65
C CYS A 86 1.81 -9.09 7.27
N GLN A 87 1.07 -8.25 7.99
CA GLN A 87 -0.16 -8.62 8.68
C GLN A 87 -1.44 -8.34 7.86
N LEU A 88 -2.14 -9.40 7.42
CA LEU A 88 -3.34 -9.40 6.55
C LEU A 88 -4.36 -8.27 6.79
N ASP A 89 -4.93 -8.16 7.98
CA ASP A 89 -5.89 -7.11 8.35
C ASP A 89 -5.29 -6.31 9.53
N THR A 90 -4.28 -5.47 9.25
CA THR A 90 -3.55 -4.72 10.28
C THR A 90 -4.29 -3.47 10.76
N ASP A 91 -4.29 -3.22 12.07
CA ASP A 91 -4.84 -1.99 12.65
C ASP A 91 -3.80 -0.84 12.70
N PHE A 92 -2.59 -1.03 12.14
CA PHE A 92 -1.47 -0.09 12.24
C PHE A 92 -1.81 1.35 11.83
N LYS A 93 -2.66 1.52 10.81
CA LYS A 93 -3.08 2.84 10.30
C LYS A 93 -4.43 3.31 10.83
N LYS A 94 -5.06 2.61 11.77
CA LYS A 94 -6.44 2.86 12.19
C LYS A 94 -6.66 4.28 12.72
N GLU A 95 -5.73 4.77 13.54
CA GLU A 95 -5.74 6.15 14.05
C GLU A 95 -5.53 7.20 12.95
N ARG A 96 -4.93 6.79 11.83
CA ARG A 96 -4.71 7.60 10.62
C ARG A 96 -5.78 7.35 9.55
N GLY A 97 -6.90 6.71 9.89
CA GLY A 97 -8.03 6.45 9.00
C GLY A 97 -7.85 5.26 8.04
N GLY A 98 -6.76 4.50 8.16
CA GLY A 98 -6.49 3.32 7.34
C GLY A 98 -7.25 2.08 7.82
N LYS A 99 -7.74 1.27 6.88
CA LYS A 99 -8.52 0.05 7.15
C LYS A 99 -7.70 -1.25 7.22
N GLY A 100 -6.40 -1.19 6.96
CA GLY A 100 -5.50 -2.36 7.09
C GLY A 100 -5.48 -3.34 5.92
N VAL A 101 -6.28 -3.11 4.88
CA VAL A 101 -6.50 -4.07 3.77
C VAL A 101 -5.91 -3.60 2.43
N GLY A 102 -5.36 -2.40 2.37
CA GLY A 102 -5.00 -1.72 1.12
C GLY A 102 -4.08 -2.51 0.20
N ARG A 103 -3.01 -3.12 0.74
CA ARG A 103 -2.06 -3.93 -0.03
C ARG A 103 -2.64 -5.21 -0.63
N LEU A 104 -3.77 -5.71 -0.09
CA LEU A 104 -4.46 -6.84 -0.70
C LEU A 104 -5.06 -6.45 -2.06
N PHE A 105 -5.41 -5.18 -2.26
CA PHE A 105 -5.82 -4.68 -3.58
C PHE A 105 -4.65 -4.67 -4.58
N TRP A 106 -3.39 -4.59 -4.13
CA TRP A 106 -2.24 -4.72 -5.03
C TRP A 106 -2.18 -6.13 -5.61
N LEU A 107 -2.37 -7.15 -4.77
CA LEU A 107 -2.40 -8.56 -5.16
C LEU A 107 -3.59 -8.89 -6.08
N ASP A 108 -4.70 -8.15 -5.94
CA ASP A 108 -5.87 -8.32 -6.80
C ASP A 108 -5.74 -7.63 -8.17
N SER A 109 -4.95 -6.55 -8.23
CA SER A 109 -4.94 -5.64 -9.38
C SER A 109 -3.73 -5.78 -10.29
N PHE A 110 -2.60 -6.29 -9.78
CA PHE A 110 -1.35 -6.40 -10.51
C PHE A 110 -0.82 -7.83 -10.53
N SER A 111 -0.18 -8.20 -11.64
CA SER A 111 0.47 -9.51 -11.82
C SER A 111 1.83 -9.61 -11.13
N ASP A 112 2.51 -8.48 -10.93
CA ASP A 112 3.78 -8.36 -10.21
C ASP A 112 3.72 -7.15 -9.29
N VAL A 113 4.21 -7.29 -8.05
CA VAL A 113 4.30 -6.20 -7.07
C VAL A 113 5.65 -6.30 -6.38
N ARG A 114 6.41 -5.20 -6.39
CA ARG A 114 7.71 -5.10 -5.73
C ARG A 114 7.70 -3.95 -4.74
N VAL A 115 8.32 -4.19 -3.59
CA VAL A 115 8.48 -3.19 -2.53
C VAL A 115 9.92 -3.25 -2.07
N GLU A 116 10.59 -2.11 -2.15
CA GLU A 116 11.98 -1.96 -1.73
C GLU A 116 12.07 -0.85 -0.69
N SER A 117 12.77 -1.12 0.41
CA SER A 117 13.07 -0.14 1.45
C SER A 117 14.52 -0.31 1.90
N LYS A 118 15.14 0.80 2.30
CA LYS A 118 16.48 0.83 2.89
C LYS A 118 16.42 0.69 4.40
#